data_AF-A0A522DGJ3-F1
#
_entry.id   AF-A0A522DGJ3-F1
#
_cell.length_a   1.000
_cell.length_b   1.000
_cell.length_c   1.000
_cell.angle_alpha   90.00
_cell.angle_beta   90.00
_cell.angle_gamma   90.00
#
_symmetry.space_group_name_H-M   'P 1'
#
loop_
_entity.id
_entity.type
_entity.pdbx_description
1 polymer ?
#
loop_
_entity_poly.entity_id
_entity_poly.type
_entity_poly.pdbx_seq_one_letter_code
_entity_poly.pdbx_strand_id
1 'polypeptide(L)'
;MDEKAKAWIGSAIFLVLAPSIIAGLVPYLITGWRVAEWGRAGLAIFLIAVVLILSGAVFLLQAFVRFAADGLGTPSPVAPTKHLVVTGLYRWVRNPMYLAVWSIILGQVLLFASLPLLGYLLVAATAMVLF
;
A
#
# COMPACT_ATOMS: atom_id res chain seq x y z
N MET A 1 27.08 12.17 -2.65
CA MET A 1 25.90 11.54 -3.30
C MET A 1 24.92 12.64 -3.65
N ASP A 2 24.52 12.72 -4.93
CA ASP A 2 23.54 13.68 -5.44
C ASP A 2 22.22 13.60 -4.64
N GLU A 3 21.55 14.74 -4.44
CA GLU A 3 20.28 14.84 -3.70
C GLU A 3 19.19 13.99 -4.35
N LYS A 4 19.18 13.93 -5.69
CA LYS A 4 18.27 13.08 -6.43
C LYS A 4 18.49 11.60 -6.11
N ALA A 5 19.75 11.16 -6.06
CA ALA A 5 20.09 9.78 -5.69
C ALA A 5 19.65 9.44 -4.25
N LYS A 6 19.80 10.37 -3.30
CA LYS A 6 19.30 10.20 -1.92
C LYS A 6 17.77 10.03 -1.88
N ALA A 7 17.02 10.85 -2.62
CA ALA A 7 15.56 10.77 -2.66
C ALA A 7 15.05 9.43 -3.24
N TRP A 8 15.69 8.95 -4.31
CA TRP A 8 15.36 7.65 -4.90
C TRP A 8 15.66 6.49 -3.97
N ILE A 9 16.86 6.46 -3.36
CA ILE A 9 17.25 5.41 -2.42
C ILE A 9 16.32 5.41 -1.20
N GLY A 10 16.07 6.58 -0.60
CA GLY A 10 15.20 6.69 0.56
C GLY A 10 13.76 6.27 0.25
N SER A 11 13.22 6.66 -0.91
CA SER A 11 11.89 6.25 -1.34
C SER A 11 11.81 4.74 -1.59
N ALA A 12 12.84 4.14 -2.20
CA ALA A 12 12.89 2.69 -2.41
C ALA A 12 12.97 1.91 -1.09
N ILE A 13 13.79 2.37 -0.14
CA ILE A 13 13.87 1.76 1.20
C ILE A 13 12.53 1.85 1.91
N PHE A 14 11.89 3.02 1.90
CA PHE A 14 10.60 3.21 2.56
C PHE A 14 9.48 2.38 1.90
N LEU A 15 9.50 2.26 0.57
CA LEU A 15 8.58 1.43 -0.22
C LEU A 15 8.68 -0.04 0.18
N VAL A 16 9.89 -0.52 0.43
CA VAL A 16 10.11 -1.92 0.84
C VAL A 16 9.72 -2.10 2.29
N LEU A 17 10.12 -1.20 3.21
CA LEU A 17 9.91 -1.41 4.63
C LEU A 17 8.44 -1.21 5.04
N ALA A 18 7.87 -0.02 4.84
CA ALA A 18 6.58 0.32 5.43
C ALA A 18 5.42 -0.49 4.82
N PRO A 19 5.22 -0.50 3.49
CA PRO A 19 4.20 -1.33 2.85
C PRO A 19 4.38 -2.83 3.10
N SER A 20 5.61 -3.38 3.10
CA SER A 20 5.77 -4.83 3.32
C SER A 20 5.47 -5.24 4.76
N ILE A 21 5.69 -4.37 5.74
CA ILE A 21 5.26 -4.64 7.11
C ILE A 21 3.72 -4.62 7.17
N ILE A 22 3.11 -3.53 6.69
CA ILE A 22 1.69 -3.27 6.85
C ILE A 22 0.82 -4.24 6.03
N ALA A 23 1.23 -4.54 4.80
CA ALA A 23 0.49 -5.36 3.85
C ALA A 23 1.15 -6.72 3.57
N GLY A 24 2.25 -7.09 4.24
CA GLY A 24 2.92 -8.38 4.08
C GLY A 24 3.06 -9.13 5.39
N LEU A 25 3.91 -8.61 6.29
CA LEU A 25 4.25 -9.25 7.56
C LEU A 25 3.05 -9.32 8.51
N VAL A 26 2.35 -8.21 8.76
CA VAL A 26 1.20 -8.24 9.69
C VAL A 26 0.08 -9.15 9.16
N PRO A 27 -0.33 -9.08 7.88
CA PRO A 27 -1.27 -10.04 7.31
C PRO A 27 -0.77 -11.49 7.40
N TYR A 28 0.53 -11.73 7.17
CA TYR A 28 1.13 -13.05 7.37
C TYR A 28 0.94 -13.57 8.79
N LEU A 29 1.25 -12.76 9.80
CA LEU A 29 1.10 -13.14 11.21
C LEU A 29 -0.37 -13.44 11.58
N ILE A 30 -1.33 -12.79 10.90
CA ILE A 30 -2.76 -13.00 11.14
C ILE A 30 -3.28 -14.26 10.44
N THR A 31 -2.91 -14.47 9.17
CA THR A 31 -3.55 -15.52 8.33
C THR A 31 -2.69 -16.76 8.14
N GLY A 32 -1.38 -16.64 8.34
CA GLY A 32 -0.40 -17.66 7.95
C GLY A 32 -0.36 -17.92 6.45
N TRP A 33 -0.88 -17.00 5.64
CA TRP A 33 -1.06 -17.12 4.18
C TRP A 33 -1.88 -18.34 3.74
N ARG A 34 -2.79 -18.80 4.61
CA ARG A 34 -3.72 -19.88 4.29
C ARG A 34 -4.86 -19.33 3.45
N VAL A 35 -4.81 -19.59 2.14
CA VAL A 35 -5.87 -19.23 1.19
C VAL A 35 -7.15 -19.98 1.55
N ALA A 36 -8.27 -19.26 1.56
CA ALA A 36 -9.57 -19.81 1.92
C ALA A 36 -10.22 -20.57 0.75
N GLU A 37 -10.96 -21.62 1.07
CA GLU A 37 -11.76 -22.38 0.12
C GLU A 37 -13.16 -21.77 0.00
N TRP A 38 -13.35 -20.89 -0.97
CA TRP A 38 -14.62 -20.22 -1.25
C TRP A 38 -15.65 -21.07 -2.02
N GLY A 39 -15.36 -22.36 -2.22
CA GLY A 39 -16.20 -23.27 -3.00
C GLY A 39 -16.48 -22.74 -4.43
N ARG A 40 -17.76 -22.72 -4.82
CA ARG A 40 -18.18 -22.34 -6.19
C ARG A 40 -17.85 -20.89 -6.57
N ALA A 41 -17.72 -19.99 -5.59
CA ALA A 41 -17.38 -18.59 -5.83
C ALA A 41 -15.87 -18.33 -5.91
N GLY A 42 -15.02 -19.35 -5.70
CA GLY A 42 -13.59 -19.17 -5.49
C GLY A 42 -12.85 -18.51 -6.65
N LEU A 43 -13.17 -18.85 -7.90
CA LEU A 43 -12.52 -18.22 -9.05
C LEU A 43 -12.84 -16.72 -9.14
N ALA A 44 -14.11 -16.35 -8.99
CA ALA A 44 -14.52 -14.94 -9.06
C ALA A 44 -13.88 -14.11 -7.94
N ILE A 45 -13.91 -14.63 -6.70
CA ILE A 45 -13.31 -13.96 -5.54
C ILE A 45 -11.80 -13.84 -5.70
N PHE A 46 -11.13 -14.89 -6.17
CA PHE A 46 -9.70 -14.86 -6.45
C PHE A 46 -9.35 -13.78 -7.48
N LEU A 47 -10.08 -13.70 -8.59
CA LEU A 47 -9.84 -12.69 -9.63
C LEU A 47 -10.03 -11.26 -9.09
N ILE A 48 -11.10 -11.02 -8.33
CA ILE A 48 -11.35 -9.72 -7.70
C ILE A 48 -10.21 -9.37 -6.75
N ALA A 49 -9.79 -10.31 -5.91
CA ALA A 49 -8.70 -10.09 -4.98
C ALA A 49 -7.38 -9.79 -5.67
N VAL A 50 -7.04 -10.53 -6.73
CA VAL A 50 -5.84 -10.30 -7.54
C VAL A 50 -5.90 -8.91 -8.18
N VAL A 51 -7.04 -8.50 -8.74
CA VAL A 51 -7.19 -7.16 -9.31
C VAL A 51 -7.00 -6.08 -8.26
N LEU A 52 -7.57 -6.23 -7.05
CA LEU A 52 -7.40 -5.28 -5.95
C LEU A 52 -5.94 -5.17 -5.49
N ILE A 53 -5.24 -6.31 -5.38
CA ILE A 53 -3.83 -6.35 -4.96
C ILE A 53 -2.93 -5.74 -6.03
N LEU A 54 -3.08 -6.13 -7.28
CA LEU A 54 -2.24 -5.64 -8.38
C LEU A 54 -2.48 -4.16 -8.64
N SER A 55 -3.74 -3.70 -8.68
CA SER A 55 -4.05 -2.28 -8.85
C SER A 55 -3.50 -1.45 -7.69
N GLY A 56 -3.67 -1.92 -6.45
CA GLY A 56 -3.08 -1.28 -5.27
C GLY A 56 -1.55 -1.22 -5.36
N ALA A 57 -0.88 -2.31 -5.74
CA ALA A 57 0.58 -2.32 -5.91
C ALA A 57 1.05 -1.33 -6.99
N VAL A 58 0.37 -1.28 -8.14
CA VAL A 58 0.68 -0.32 -9.21
C VAL A 58 0.50 1.12 -8.72
N PHE A 59 -0.60 1.41 -8.02
CA PHE A 59 -0.87 2.77 -7.52
C PHE A 59 0.13 3.17 -6.43
N LEU A 60 0.54 2.22 -5.58
CA LEU A 60 1.57 2.42 -4.58
C LEU A 60 2.91 2.77 -5.24
N LEU A 61 3.34 2.00 -6.24
CA LEU A 61 4.57 2.27 -6.97
C LEU A 61 4.53 3.63 -7.67
N GLN A 62 3.44 3.96 -8.36
CA GLN A 62 3.27 5.27 -8.98
C GLN A 62 3.33 6.40 -7.94
N ALA A 63 2.70 6.22 -6.78
CA ALA A 63 2.73 7.19 -5.71
C ALA A 63 4.17 7.47 -5.23
N PHE A 64 4.99 6.44 -5.03
CA PHE A 64 6.38 6.57 -4.60
C PHE A 64 7.30 7.15 -5.68
N VAL A 65 7.11 6.78 -6.94
CA VAL A 65 7.86 7.37 -8.06
C VAL A 65 7.67 8.88 -8.10
N ARG A 66 6.46 9.38 -7.82
CA ARG A 66 6.17 10.82 -7.77
C ARG A 66 6.87 11.53 -6.62
N PHE A 67 6.98 10.89 -5.46
CA PHE A 67 7.76 11.41 -4.33
C PHE A 67 9.24 11.62 -4.69
N ALA A 68 9.86 10.63 -5.34
CA ALA A 68 11.25 10.71 -5.74
C ALA A 68 11.49 11.64 -6.95
N ALA A 69 10.61 11.62 -7.95
CA ALA A 69 10.76 12.38 -9.19
C ALA A 69 10.33 13.85 -9.06
N ASP A 70 9.17 14.09 -8.45
CA ASP A 70 8.53 15.41 -8.40
C ASP A 70 8.79 16.09 -7.04
N GLY A 71 8.87 15.31 -5.96
CA GLY A 71 9.06 15.83 -4.59
C GLY A 71 10.52 16.01 -4.16
N LEU A 72 11.48 15.40 -4.86
CA LEU A 72 12.92 15.35 -4.50
C LEU A 72 13.17 14.95 -3.04
N GLY A 73 12.31 14.07 -2.51
CA GLY A 73 12.42 13.54 -1.15
C GLY A 73 11.69 12.22 -1.05
N THR A 74 11.25 11.86 0.15
CA THR A 74 10.59 10.58 0.42
C THR A 74 9.25 10.80 1.11
N PRO A 75 8.37 9.79 1.13
CA PRO A 75 7.18 9.82 1.97
C PRO A 75 7.50 9.74 3.47
N SER A 76 8.74 9.41 3.84
CA SER A 76 9.16 9.28 5.24
C SER A 76 9.27 10.66 5.91
N PRO A 77 8.70 10.84 7.11
CA PRO A 77 8.85 12.08 7.89
C PRO A 77 10.31 12.45 8.18
N VAL A 78 11.22 11.47 8.19
CA VAL A 78 12.66 11.66 8.47
C VAL A 78 13.38 12.31 7.27
N ALA A 79 12.82 12.18 6.07
CA ALA A 79 13.38 12.75 4.84
C ALA A 79 12.24 13.29 3.94
N PRO A 80 11.58 14.39 4.36
CA PRO A 80 10.39 14.92 3.70
C PRO A 80 10.71 15.47 2.30
N THR A 81 9.67 15.65 1.49
CA THR A 81 9.78 16.26 0.15
C THR A 81 10.13 17.73 0.22
N LYS A 82 10.96 18.18 -0.72
CA LYS A 82 11.29 19.61 -0.92
C LYS A 82 10.21 20.35 -1.70
N HIS A 83 9.52 19.63 -2.59
CA HIS A 83 8.44 20.18 -3.40
C HIS A 83 7.15 19.42 -3.14
N LEU A 84 6.03 20.15 -3.15
CA LEU A 84 4.73 19.55 -3.00
C LEU A 84 4.38 18.72 -4.24
N VAL A 85 4.05 17.45 -4.04
CA VAL A 85 3.66 16.52 -5.10
C VAL A 85 2.16 16.63 -5.34
N VAL A 86 1.76 17.23 -6.47
CA VAL A 86 0.33 17.40 -6.86
C VAL A 86 -0.03 16.77 -8.20
N THR A 87 0.91 16.04 -8.80
CA THR A 87 0.78 15.42 -10.13
C THR A 87 0.32 13.96 -10.02
N GLY A 88 -0.06 13.35 -11.16
CA GLY A 88 -0.47 11.95 -11.19
C GLY A 88 -1.72 11.69 -10.32
N LEU A 89 -1.66 10.67 -9.46
CA LEU A 89 -2.75 10.29 -8.54
C LEU A 89 -3.02 11.36 -7.45
N TYR A 90 -2.00 12.15 -7.09
CA TYR A 90 -2.11 13.21 -6.08
C TYR A 90 -3.00 14.38 -6.52
N ARG A 91 -3.40 14.44 -7.81
CA ARG A 91 -4.39 15.42 -8.30
C ARG A 91 -5.82 15.12 -7.82
N TRP A 92 -6.10 13.86 -7.49
CA TRP A 92 -7.45 13.39 -7.15
C TRP A 92 -7.64 13.21 -5.66
N VAL A 93 -6.63 12.67 -4.98
CA VAL A 93 -6.68 12.36 -3.54
C VAL A 93 -5.37 12.79 -2.91
N ARG A 94 -5.42 13.34 -1.69
CA ARG A 94 -4.24 13.81 -0.95
C ARG A 94 -3.29 12.66 -0.57
N ASN A 95 -3.85 11.50 -0.24
CA ASN A 95 -3.13 10.31 0.23
C ASN A 95 -3.44 9.06 -0.62
N PRO A 96 -3.06 9.03 -1.92
CA PRO A 96 -3.31 7.86 -2.79
C PRO A 96 -2.59 6.60 -2.31
N MET A 97 -1.50 6.75 -1.56
CA MET A 97 -0.77 5.65 -0.92
C MET A 97 -1.64 4.86 0.07
N TYR A 98 -2.49 5.53 0.86
CA TYR A 98 -3.36 4.86 1.82
C TYR A 98 -4.43 4.04 1.11
N LEU A 99 -5.05 4.60 0.07
CA LEU A 99 -6.01 3.87 -0.76
C LEU A 99 -5.38 2.62 -1.41
N ALA A 100 -4.14 2.74 -1.88
CA ALA A 100 -3.40 1.62 -2.43
C ALA A 100 -3.18 0.50 -1.40
N VAL A 101 -2.74 0.85 -0.18
CA VAL A 101 -2.53 -0.11 0.91
C VAL A 101 -3.85 -0.75 1.34
N TRP A 102 -4.93 0.02 1.48
CA TRP A 102 -6.25 -0.51 1.82
C TRP A 102 -6.77 -1.48 0.76
N SER A 103 -6.58 -1.16 -0.52
CA SER A 103 -6.95 -2.05 -1.64
C SER A 103 -6.20 -3.39 -1.55
N ILE A 104 -4.89 -3.36 -1.29
CA ILE A 104 -4.08 -4.57 -1.14
C ILE A 104 -4.60 -5.43 0.02
N ILE A 105 -4.77 -4.84 1.20
CA ILE A 105 -5.23 -5.59 2.38
C ILE A 105 -6.67 -6.10 2.17
N LEU A 106 -7.54 -5.33 1.52
CA LEU A 106 -8.90 -5.78 1.21
C LEU A 106 -8.88 -6.99 0.25
N GLY A 107 -8.02 -6.99 -0.77
CA GLY A 107 -7.81 -8.17 -1.60
C GLY A 107 -7.31 -9.37 -0.79
N GLN A 108 -6.43 -9.17 0.19
CA GLN A 108 -5.99 -10.23 1.10
C GLN A 108 -7.11 -10.75 2.01
N VAL A 109 -7.98 -9.86 2.51
CA VAL A 109 -9.18 -10.28 3.27
C VAL A 109 -10.03 -11.23 2.45
N LEU A 110 -10.20 -10.94 1.15
CA LEU A 110 -10.91 -11.82 0.23
C LEU A 110 -10.15 -13.14 -0.01
N LEU A 111 -8.83 -13.12 -0.23
CA LEU A 111 -8.07 -14.36 -0.44
C LEU A 111 -8.08 -15.29 0.78
N PHE A 112 -8.01 -14.71 1.98
CA PHE A 112 -7.83 -15.47 3.22
C PHE A 112 -9.12 -15.63 4.03
N ALA A 113 -10.25 -15.07 3.58
CA ALA A 113 -11.55 -15.08 4.26
C ALA A 113 -11.46 -14.75 5.77
N SER A 114 -10.61 -13.78 6.13
CA SER A 114 -10.19 -13.56 7.52
C SER A 114 -10.85 -12.33 8.14
N LEU A 115 -11.77 -12.55 9.08
CA LEU A 115 -12.37 -11.47 9.88
C LEU A 115 -11.34 -10.71 10.73
N PRO A 116 -10.36 -11.36 11.38
CA PRO A 116 -9.28 -10.63 12.06
C PRO A 116 -8.49 -9.71 11.12
N LEU A 117 -8.23 -10.14 9.89
CA LEU A 117 -7.54 -9.30 8.90
C LEU A 117 -8.42 -8.11 8.44
N LEU A 118 -9.74 -8.30 8.35
CA LEU A 118 -10.67 -7.21 8.10
C LEU A 118 -10.69 -6.21 9.27
N GLY A 119 -10.69 -6.69 10.52
CA GLY A 119 -10.56 -5.83 11.69
C GLY A 119 -9.26 -5.02 11.67
N TYR A 120 -8.15 -5.66 11.30
CA TYR A 120 -6.87 -4.98 11.10
C TYR A 120 -6.94 -3.89 10.02
N LEU A 121 -7.54 -4.17 8.86
CA LEU A 121 -7.76 -3.18 7.81
C LEU A 121 -8.51 -1.96 8.35
N LEU A 122 -9.61 -2.18 9.07
CA LEU A 122 -10.42 -1.09 9.61
C LEU A 122 -9.63 -0.23 10.60
N VAL A 123 -8.90 -0.86 11.53
CA VAL A 123 -8.05 -0.13 12.49
C VAL A 123 -6.95 0.67 11.77
N ALA A 124 -6.26 0.06 10.82
CA ALA A 124 -5.22 0.73 10.03
C ALA A 124 -5.78 1.90 9.21
N ALA A 125 -6.94 1.71 8.57
CA ALA A 125 -7.62 2.75 7.82
C ALA A 125 -8.05 3.91 8.72
N THR A 126 -8.65 3.62 9.88
CA THR A 126 -9.01 4.65 10.85
C THR A 126 -7.78 5.43 11.33
N ALA A 127 -6.69 4.76 11.69
CA ALA A 127 -5.46 5.43 12.08
C ALA A 127 -4.92 6.34 10.96
N MET A 128 -4.85 5.85 9.72
CA MET A 128 -4.40 6.64 8.57
C MET A 128 -5.30 7.82 8.20
N VAL A 129 -6.58 7.80 8.58
CA VAL A 129 -7.49 8.94 8.35
C VAL A 129 -7.37 9.98 9.46
N LEU A 130 -7.10 9.54 10.69
CA LEU A 130 -7.04 10.41 11.87
C LEU A 130 -5.69 11.13 12.02
N PHE A 131 -4.60 10.56 11.49
CA PHE A 131 -3.23 11.07 11.60
C PHE A 131 -2.63 11.37 10.21
#